data_AF-F0NK32-F1
#
_entry.id   AF-F0NK32-F1
#
_cell.length_a   1.000
_cell.length_b   1.000
_cell.length_c   1.000
_cell.angle_alpha   90.00
_cell.angle_beta   90.00
_cell.angle_gamma   90.00
#
_symmetry.space_group_name_H-M   'P 1'
#
loop_
_entity.id
_entity.type
_entity.pdbx_description
1 polymer ?
#
loop_
_entity_poly.entity_id
_entity_poly.type
_entity_poly.pdbx_seq_one_letter_code
_entity_poly.pdbx_strand_id
1 'polypeptide(L)'
;MRELRFLVERNNQAYILAGEEALLLSVANGYQPVLRFVIFDPPAVLIGYHQAVEQEVNIEEVKKRGWEIGRRPTGGGTIIMGPWQLGWEIYASNDLLGYTPESAIKIGAEGVIRALDKLGIKASFRPKNDVEVNGRKISGIGAFSEGKYIAVTGTILLDFDADAMVSVLRLSSEKLKDKLARDFKDRLTWINKELTRPIDMEELIKISRDSFAEALGIKLVDGNYNEFEKKTIHELGLKYSSPEWIFNLRRPLIGDDIRYVEKKLPGGLVKVQVKMASKNLIESVLITGDFFIEPRNAIYDLEARLKWSRVEDLEDEIKTWFNSVKAIGITADDLIKIIEEAVR
;
A
#
# COMPACT_ATOMS: atom_id res chain seq x y z
N MET A 1 -15.34 -18.74 22.23
CA MET A 1 -14.33 -18.39 21.20
C MET A 1 -14.96 -17.35 20.29
N ARG A 2 -14.27 -16.25 19.97
CA ARG A 2 -14.82 -15.24 19.02
C ARG A 2 -14.87 -15.85 17.62
N GLU A 3 -15.84 -15.46 16.79
CA GLU A 3 -15.99 -15.93 15.41
C GLU A 3 -15.66 -14.80 14.43
N LEU A 4 -14.89 -15.10 13.38
CA LEU A 4 -14.68 -14.22 12.22
C LEU A 4 -15.24 -14.90 10.98
N ARG A 5 -15.86 -14.10 10.10
CA ARG A 5 -16.26 -14.58 8.78
C ARG A 5 -15.03 -14.70 7.89
N PHE A 6 -14.89 -15.84 7.23
CA PHE A 6 -13.77 -16.14 6.34
C PHE A 6 -14.22 -16.06 4.88
N LEU A 7 -13.44 -15.34 4.08
CA LEU A 7 -13.66 -15.13 2.65
C LEU A 7 -12.38 -15.46 1.87
N VAL A 8 -12.52 -16.00 0.67
CA VAL A 8 -11.44 -16.11 -0.32
C VAL A 8 -11.90 -15.43 -1.59
N GLU A 9 -11.10 -14.51 -2.10
CA GLU A 9 -11.39 -13.72 -3.29
C GLU A 9 -10.26 -13.86 -4.30
N ARG A 10 -10.59 -14.19 -5.55
CA ARG A 10 -9.66 -14.13 -6.68
C ARG A 10 -10.29 -13.26 -7.75
N ASN A 11 -9.72 -12.08 -7.99
CA ASN A 11 -10.34 -11.08 -8.85
C ASN A 11 -9.33 -10.04 -9.37
N ASN A 12 -9.82 -9.14 -10.20
CA ASN A 12 -9.06 -7.99 -10.68
C ASN A 12 -8.78 -6.96 -9.56
N GLN A 13 -7.88 -6.02 -9.84
CA GLN A 13 -7.47 -5.04 -8.82
C GLN A 13 -8.63 -4.18 -8.31
N ALA A 14 -9.56 -3.81 -9.19
CA ALA A 14 -10.62 -2.87 -8.86
C ALA A 14 -11.59 -3.49 -7.85
N TYR A 15 -11.96 -4.76 -8.06
CA TYR A 15 -12.87 -5.48 -7.17
C TYR A 15 -12.23 -5.75 -5.80
N ILE A 16 -10.96 -6.16 -5.77
CA ILE A 16 -10.26 -6.43 -4.52
C ILE A 16 -10.12 -5.16 -3.68
N LEU A 17 -9.65 -4.06 -4.29
CA LEU A 17 -9.49 -2.77 -3.60
C LEU A 17 -10.83 -2.15 -3.17
N ALA A 18 -11.88 -2.31 -3.99
CA ALA A 18 -13.24 -1.93 -3.59
C ALA A 18 -13.70 -2.70 -2.35
N GLY A 19 -13.39 -4.00 -2.29
CA GLY A 19 -13.67 -4.82 -1.12
C GLY A 19 -12.86 -4.42 0.10
N GLU A 20 -11.64 -3.91 -0.03
CA GLU A 20 -10.86 -3.45 1.12
C GLU A 20 -11.57 -2.30 1.86
N GLU A 21 -12.01 -1.30 1.12
CA GLU A 21 -12.73 -0.14 1.66
C GLU A 21 -14.15 -0.54 2.10
N ALA A 22 -14.86 -1.39 1.34
CA ALA A 22 -16.21 -1.86 1.70
C ALA A 22 -16.24 -2.70 2.99
N LEU A 23 -15.27 -3.59 3.20
CA LEU A 23 -15.21 -4.44 4.39
C LEU A 23 -14.87 -3.63 5.64
N LEU A 24 -13.95 -2.66 5.54
CA LEU A 24 -13.68 -1.76 6.65
C LEU A 24 -14.92 -0.95 7.03
N LEU A 25 -15.63 -0.39 6.04
CA LEU A 25 -16.91 0.29 6.24
C LEU A 25 -17.97 -0.65 6.84
N SER A 26 -18.01 -1.91 6.41
CA SER A 26 -18.98 -2.88 6.93
C SER A 26 -18.77 -3.12 8.42
N VAL A 27 -17.54 -3.40 8.85
CA VAL A 27 -17.24 -3.55 10.28
C VAL A 27 -17.50 -2.23 11.03
N ALA A 28 -17.23 -1.09 10.40
CA ALA A 28 -17.54 0.22 10.96
C ALA A 28 -19.05 0.43 11.21
N ASN A 29 -19.90 -0.18 10.37
CA ASN A 29 -21.36 -0.18 10.49
C ASN A 29 -21.91 -1.30 11.40
N GLY A 30 -21.04 -2.01 12.13
CA GLY A 30 -21.44 -3.01 13.13
C GLY A 30 -21.67 -4.41 12.57
N TYR A 31 -21.26 -4.68 11.33
CA TYR A 31 -21.22 -6.05 10.80
C TYR A 31 -20.06 -6.86 11.41
N GLN A 32 -20.11 -8.17 11.20
CA GLN A 32 -19.13 -9.11 11.75
C GLN A 32 -17.71 -8.84 11.23
N PRO A 33 -16.67 -9.03 12.08
CA PRO A 33 -15.28 -8.95 11.64
C PRO A 33 -14.96 -10.03 10.61
N VAL A 34 -14.00 -9.73 9.74
CA VAL A 34 -13.68 -10.54 8.56
C VAL A 34 -12.19 -10.85 8.49
N LEU A 35 -11.87 -12.11 8.18
CA LEU A 35 -10.58 -12.49 7.60
C LEU A 35 -10.82 -12.81 6.12
N ARG A 36 -10.22 -12.02 5.23
CA ARG A 36 -10.29 -12.23 3.78
C ARG A 36 -8.92 -12.59 3.25
N PHE A 37 -8.86 -13.64 2.44
CA PHE A 37 -7.72 -13.93 1.59
C PHE A 37 -7.99 -13.44 0.17
N VAL A 38 -7.00 -12.83 -0.46
CA VAL A 38 -7.12 -12.23 -1.79
C VAL A 38 -6.00 -12.69 -2.71
N ILE A 39 -6.34 -12.98 -3.96
CA ILE A 39 -5.40 -13.28 -5.05
C ILE A 39 -5.74 -12.36 -6.21
N PHE A 40 -4.79 -11.51 -6.59
CA PHE A 40 -4.95 -10.60 -7.72
C PHE A 40 -4.74 -11.36 -9.02
N ASP A 41 -5.77 -11.40 -9.85
CA ASP A 41 -5.76 -12.06 -11.15
C ASP A 41 -6.68 -11.29 -12.13
N PRO A 42 -6.13 -10.58 -13.14
CA PRO A 42 -4.72 -10.57 -13.53
C PRO A 42 -3.79 -9.87 -12.51
N PRO A 43 -2.45 -10.02 -12.63
CA PRO A 43 -1.52 -9.28 -11.78
C PRO A 43 -1.68 -7.77 -11.91
N ALA A 44 -1.40 -7.05 -10.83
CA ALA A 44 -1.60 -5.61 -10.76
C ALA A 44 -0.44 -4.88 -10.10
N VAL A 45 -0.09 -3.73 -10.66
CA VAL A 45 0.78 -2.72 -10.03
C VAL A 45 -0.11 -1.78 -9.24
N LEU A 46 -0.02 -1.84 -7.91
CA LEU A 46 -0.85 -1.06 -7.00
C LEU A 46 -0.04 0.10 -6.42
N ILE A 47 -0.32 1.31 -6.88
CA ILE A 47 0.33 2.53 -6.40
C ILE A 47 -0.36 3.07 -5.13
N GLY A 48 0.41 3.77 -4.30
CA GLY A 48 -0.10 4.46 -3.12
C GLY A 48 -0.93 5.69 -3.47
N TYR A 49 -1.78 6.11 -2.53
CA TYR A 49 -2.73 7.21 -2.69
C TYR A 49 -2.09 8.51 -3.19
N HIS A 50 -0.89 8.86 -2.70
CA HIS A 50 -0.18 10.11 -3.04
C HIS A 50 0.80 9.99 -4.22
N GLN A 51 0.98 8.81 -4.80
CA GLN A 51 1.91 8.62 -5.92
C GLN A 51 1.30 9.05 -7.26
N ALA A 52 2.10 9.53 -8.20
CA ALA A 52 1.66 9.74 -9.58
C ALA A 52 2.00 8.50 -10.42
N VAL A 53 1.04 7.94 -11.16
CA VAL A 53 1.26 6.70 -11.94
C VAL A 53 2.45 6.86 -12.87
N GLU A 54 2.50 8.00 -13.57
CA GLU A 54 3.53 8.31 -14.54
C GLU A 54 4.92 8.42 -13.90
N GLN A 55 5.03 8.65 -12.59
CA GLN A 55 6.33 8.72 -11.92
C GLN A 55 6.79 7.37 -11.37
N GLU A 56 5.89 6.39 -11.21
CA GLU A 56 6.19 5.11 -10.54
C GLU A 56 6.13 3.90 -11.48
N VAL A 57 5.33 3.97 -12.55
CA VAL A 57 4.95 2.80 -13.35
C VAL A 57 5.38 2.94 -14.80
N ASN A 58 5.97 1.87 -15.33
CA ASN A 58 6.17 1.71 -16.77
C ASN A 58 4.87 1.18 -17.41
N ILE A 59 3.97 2.11 -17.74
CA ILE A 59 2.60 1.82 -18.22
C ILE A 59 2.61 0.90 -19.46
N GLU A 60 3.55 1.12 -20.38
CA GLU A 60 3.65 0.31 -21.61
C GLU A 60 4.03 -1.15 -21.30
N GLU A 61 4.96 -1.38 -20.38
CA GLU A 61 5.35 -2.74 -19.98
C GLU A 61 4.24 -3.46 -19.22
N VAL A 62 3.51 -2.74 -18.35
CA VAL A 62 2.32 -3.27 -17.66
C VAL A 62 1.29 -3.74 -18.68
N LYS A 63 0.98 -2.90 -19.67
CA LYS A 63 0.02 -3.22 -20.74
C LYS A 63 0.48 -4.40 -21.58
N LYS A 64 1.76 -4.46 -21.96
CA LYS A 64 2.34 -5.56 -22.75
C LYS A 64 2.23 -6.91 -22.04
N ARG A 65 2.31 -6.92 -20.70
CA ARG A 65 2.17 -8.12 -19.86
C ARG A 65 0.72 -8.53 -19.58
N GLY A 66 -0.26 -7.70 -19.95
CA GLY A 66 -1.66 -7.90 -19.58
C GLY A 66 -1.92 -7.71 -18.10
N TRP A 67 -1.08 -6.91 -17.43
CA TRP A 67 -1.25 -6.55 -16.02
C TRP A 67 -2.11 -5.29 -15.88
N GLU A 68 -2.65 -5.08 -14.68
CA GLU A 68 -3.46 -3.90 -14.35
C GLU A 68 -2.67 -2.86 -13.56
N ILE A 69 -3.18 -1.64 -13.51
CA ILE A 69 -2.71 -0.58 -12.60
C ILE A 69 -3.87 -0.23 -11.68
N GLY A 70 -3.63 -0.28 -10.38
CA GLY A 70 -4.59 0.11 -9.35
C GLY A 70 -4.03 1.20 -8.45
N ARG A 71 -4.91 1.97 -7.83
CA ARG A 71 -4.54 2.93 -6.77
C ARG A 71 -5.21 2.54 -5.46
N ARG A 72 -4.39 2.33 -4.42
CA ARG A 72 -4.89 2.00 -3.09
C ARG A 72 -5.49 3.22 -2.39
N PRO A 73 -6.45 3.02 -1.46
CA PRO A 73 -6.98 4.10 -0.62
C PRO A 73 -5.99 4.63 0.42
N THR A 74 -4.86 3.93 0.59
CA THR A 74 -3.81 4.20 1.58
C THR A 74 -2.54 4.71 0.92
N GLY A 75 -1.71 5.42 1.71
CA GLY A 75 -0.38 5.87 1.29
C GLY A 75 0.61 4.71 1.09
N GLY A 76 1.89 5.02 1.25
CA GLY A 76 2.96 4.04 1.06
C GLY A 76 3.36 3.85 -0.40
N GLY A 77 4.36 2.99 -0.61
CA GLY A 77 4.95 2.77 -1.93
C GLY A 77 4.15 1.85 -2.83
N THR A 78 4.59 1.77 -4.08
CA THR A 78 4.05 0.85 -5.08
C THR A 78 4.32 -0.59 -4.68
N ILE A 79 3.29 -1.44 -4.74
CA ILE A 79 3.42 -2.89 -4.58
C ILE A 79 2.91 -3.58 -5.83
N ILE A 80 3.33 -4.81 -6.04
CA ILE A 80 2.88 -5.65 -7.15
C ILE A 80 2.21 -6.87 -6.54
N MET A 81 0.99 -7.16 -6.98
CA MET A 81 0.20 -8.31 -6.55
C MET A 81 -0.12 -9.20 -7.75
N GLY A 82 -0.21 -10.50 -7.54
CA GLY A 82 -0.50 -11.47 -8.59
C GLY A 82 -0.83 -12.86 -8.04
N PRO A 83 -1.01 -13.86 -8.92
CA PRO A 83 -1.38 -15.24 -8.53
C PRO A 83 -0.28 -16.00 -7.77
N TRP A 84 0.94 -15.45 -7.70
CA TRP A 84 2.09 -16.02 -7.00
C TRP A 84 2.22 -15.57 -5.54
N GLN A 85 1.25 -14.82 -5.01
CA GLN A 85 1.26 -14.41 -3.61
C GLN A 85 -0.15 -14.39 -3.03
N LEU A 86 -0.27 -14.87 -1.80
CA LEU A 86 -1.51 -14.82 -1.04
C LEU A 86 -1.57 -13.48 -0.32
N GLY A 87 -2.51 -12.60 -0.69
CA GLY A 87 -2.88 -11.48 0.15
C GLY A 87 -3.80 -11.95 1.28
N TRP A 88 -3.64 -11.38 2.47
CA TRP A 88 -4.53 -11.62 3.60
C TRP A 88 -4.87 -10.31 4.29
N GLU A 89 -6.09 -10.21 4.81
CA GLU A 89 -6.66 -8.97 5.31
C GLU A 89 -7.60 -9.27 6.48
N ILE A 90 -7.44 -8.55 7.58
CA ILE A 90 -8.29 -8.64 8.77
C ILE A 90 -8.97 -7.29 8.96
N TYR A 91 -10.29 -7.29 8.96
CA TYR A 91 -11.12 -6.13 9.27
C TYR A 91 -11.84 -6.36 10.61
N ALA A 92 -11.53 -5.54 11.60
CA ALA A 92 -12.08 -5.69 12.94
C ALA A 92 -12.10 -4.37 13.72
N SER A 93 -12.74 -4.37 14.88
CA SER A 93 -12.49 -3.35 15.90
C SER A 93 -11.08 -3.49 16.47
N ASN A 94 -10.48 -2.38 16.89
CA ASN A 94 -9.09 -2.34 17.35
C ASN A 94 -8.85 -3.20 18.60
N ASP A 95 -9.85 -3.44 19.46
CA ASP A 95 -9.74 -4.31 20.62
C ASP A 95 -9.42 -5.76 20.25
N LEU A 96 -9.86 -6.22 19.08
CA LEU A 96 -9.57 -7.56 18.59
C LEU A 96 -8.11 -7.73 18.18
N LEU A 97 -7.42 -6.62 17.86
CA LEU A 97 -6.07 -6.61 17.31
C LEU A 97 -5.08 -5.82 18.19
N GLY A 98 -5.35 -5.73 19.50
CA GLY A 98 -4.40 -5.16 20.46
C GLY A 98 -4.29 -3.64 20.44
N TYR A 99 -5.35 -2.95 19.97
CA TYR A 99 -5.57 -1.50 19.97
C TYR A 99 -4.62 -0.64 19.13
N THR A 100 -3.36 -1.04 18.94
CA THR A 100 -2.36 -0.27 18.19
C THR A 100 -2.00 -0.95 16.86
N PRO A 101 -1.63 -0.19 15.81
CA PRO A 101 -1.15 -0.76 14.55
C PRO A 101 0.01 -1.74 14.73
N GLU A 102 0.95 -1.47 15.65
CA GLU A 102 2.09 -2.35 15.91
C GLU A 102 1.67 -3.69 16.50
N SER A 103 0.70 -3.68 17.42
CA SER A 103 0.16 -4.91 18.01
C SER A 103 -0.59 -5.72 16.94
N ALA A 104 -1.38 -5.03 16.13
CA ALA A 104 -2.15 -5.62 15.04
C ALA A 104 -1.24 -6.27 13.98
N ILE A 105 -0.14 -5.61 13.61
CA ILE A 105 0.91 -6.16 12.73
C ILE A 105 1.55 -7.42 13.33
N LYS A 106 1.90 -7.41 14.62
CA LYS A 106 2.49 -8.58 15.28
C LYS A 106 1.53 -9.77 15.32
N ILE A 107 0.25 -9.51 15.59
CA ILE A 107 -0.80 -10.55 15.59
C ILE A 107 -0.96 -11.15 14.19
N GLY A 108 -1.01 -10.32 13.14
CA GLY A 108 -1.05 -10.81 11.76
C GLY A 108 0.22 -11.58 11.37
N ALA A 109 1.40 -11.13 11.83
CA ALA A 109 2.67 -11.81 11.61
C ALA A 109 2.68 -13.22 12.22
N GLU A 110 2.08 -13.41 13.40
CA GLU A 110 1.97 -14.72 14.04
C GLU A 110 1.18 -15.73 13.18
N GLY A 111 0.11 -15.29 12.51
CA GLY A 111 -0.63 -16.12 11.55
C GLY A 111 0.24 -16.60 10.39
N VAL A 112 1.07 -15.69 9.85
CA VAL A 112 2.03 -16.02 8.78
C VAL A 112 3.12 -16.96 9.29
N ILE A 113 3.72 -16.67 10.45
CA ILE A 113 4.80 -17.49 11.04
C ILE A 113 4.31 -18.92 11.30
N ARG A 114 3.09 -19.10 11.82
CA ARG A 114 2.49 -20.42 12.01
C ARG A 114 2.24 -21.15 10.71
N ALA A 115 1.77 -20.46 9.67
CA ALA A 115 1.59 -21.06 8.35
C ALA A 115 2.92 -21.58 7.79
N LEU A 116 3.99 -20.80 7.92
CA LEU A 116 5.33 -21.19 7.50
C LEU A 116 5.89 -22.34 8.36
N ASP A 117 5.65 -22.34 9.67
CA ASP A 117 6.10 -23.42 10.56
C ASP A 117 5.45 -24.76 10.22
N LYS A 118 4.16 -24.78 9.85
CA LYS A 118 3.45 -25.98 9.35
C LYS A 118 4.03 -26.53 8.04
N LEU A 119 4.70 -25.67 7.26
CA LEU A 119 5.45 -26.06 6.06
C LEU A 119 6.91 -26.46 6.36
N GLY A 120 7.33 -26.43 7.63
CA GLY A 120 8.71 -26.68 8.05
C GLY A 120 9.66 -25.50 7.85
N ILE A 121 9.14 -24.32 7.49
CA ILE A 121 9.92 -23.10 7.25
C ILE A 121 10.01 -22.30 8.55
N LYS A 122 11.22 -22.16 9.09
CA LYS A 122 11.46 -21.37 10.31
C LYS A 122 11.50 -19.88 9.97
N ALA A 123 10.45 -19.17 10.38
CA ALA A 123 10.30 -17.74 10.16
C ALA A 123 10.23 -16.97 11.47
N SER A 124 10.58 -15.69 11.43
CA SER A 124 10.49 -14.79 12.58
C SER A 124 10.01 -13.40 12.18
N PHE A 125 9.35 -12.71 13.11
CA PHE A 125 8.97 -11.32 12.93
C PHE A 125 10.19 -10.40 12.96
N ARG A 126 10.34 -9.56 11.93
CA ARG A 126 11.33 -8.51 11.84
C ARG A 126 10.64 -7.15 11.91
N PRO A 127 10.85 -6.39 12.99
CA PRO A 127 10.38 -5.01 13.06
C PRO A 127 10.91 -4.18 11.87
N LYS A 128 10.11 -3.30 11.29
CA LYS A 128 8.82 -2.81 11.82
C LYS A 128 7.60 -3.67 11.44
N ASN A 129 7.64 -4.40 10.33
CA ASN A 129 6.43 -4.94 9.73
C ASN A 129 6.65 -6.13 8.77
N ASP A 130 7.78 -6.83 8.89
CA ASP A 130 8.13 -7.92 8.00
C ASP A 130 8.14 -9.27 8.72
N VAL A 131 7.92 -10.35 7.98
CA VAL A 131 8.32 -11.71 8.41
C VAL A 131 9.47 -12.15 7.53
N GLU A 132 10.49 -12.75 8.14
CA GLU A 132 11.70 -13.18 7.45
C GLU A 132 12.07 -14.63 7.73
N VAL A 133 12.80 -15.21 6.78
CA VAL A 133 13.42 -16.53 6.84
C VAL A 133 14.89 -16.34 6.50
N ASN A 134 15.79 -16.73 7.40
CA ASN A 134 17.24 -16.56 7.24
C ASN A 134 17.66 -15.12 6.85
N GLY A 135 17.01 -14.11 7.46
CA GLY A 135 17.29 -12.69 7.20
C GLY A 135 16.68 -12.12 5.91
N ARG A 136 15.94 -12.94 5.14
CA ARG A 136 15.27 -12.54 3.89
C ARG A 136 13.76 -12.44 4.10
N LYS A 137 13.16 -11.37 3.62
CA LYS A 137 11.72 -11.10 3.79
C LYS A 137 10.88 -12.06 2.93
N ILE A 138 9.84 -12.63 3.53
CA ILE A 138 8.85 -13.50 2.88
C ILE A 138 7.42 -12.93 2.96
N SER A 139 7.19 -11.98 3.86
CA SER A 139 5.90 -11.31 4.05
C SER A 139 6.13 -9.85 4.44
N GLY A 140 5.32 -8.96 3.90
CA GLY A 140 5.18 -7.59 4.39
C GLY A 140 3.78 -7.37 4.94
N ILE A 141 3.68 -6.60 6.02
CA ILE A 141 2.43 -6.36 6.73
C ILE A 141 2.20 -4.85 6.84
N GLY A 142 0.96 -4.42 6.67
CA GLY A 142 0.52 -3.06 6.89
C GLY A 142 -0.67 -3.05 7.84
N ALA A 143 -0.85 -1.95 8.55
CA ALA A 143 -2.06 -1.70 9.31
C ALA A 143 -2.49 -0.26 9.09
N PHE A 144 -3.79 -0.05 8.95
CA PHE A 144 -4.40 1.28 8.93
C PHE A 144 -5.68 1.25 9.74
N SER A 145 -5.98 2.37 10.40
CA SER A 145 -7.13 2.48 11.29
C SER A 145 -8.04 3.62 10.84
N GLU A 146 -9.34 3.41 10.98
CA GLU A 146 -10.37 4.44 10.80
C GLU A 146 -11.21 4.49 12.08
N GLY A 147 -11.00 5.54 12.87
CA GLY A 147 -11.58 5.64 14.22
C GLY A 147 -11.17 4.47 15.11
N LYS A 148 -12.14 3.65 15.54
CA LYS A 148 -11.91 2.46 16.38
C LYS A 148 -11.78 1.16 15.59
N TYR A 149 -11.79 1.22 14.26
CA TYR A 149 -11.72 0.07 13.37
C TYR A 149 -10.35 0.01 12.72
N ILE A 150 -9.89 -1.20 12.44
CA ILE A 150 -8.56 -1.44 11.91
C ILE A 150 -8.64 -2.47 10.78
N ALA A 151 -7.85 -2.21 9.75
CA ALA A 151 -7.53 -3.13 8.69
C ALA A 151 -6.05 -3.49 8.81
N VAL A 152 -5.76 -4.78 9.02
CA VAL A 152 -4.40 -5.32 8.96
C VAL A 152 -4.30 -6.15 7.71
N THR A 153 -3.34 -5.84 6.86
CA THR A 153 -3.16 -6.51 5.58
C THR A 153 -1.74 -7.02 5.48
N GLY A 154 -1.53 -8.08 4.73
CA GLY A 154 -0.20 -8.55 4.42
C GLY A 154 -0.18 -9.53 3.26
N THR A 155 1.02 -9.95 2.92
CA THR A 155 1.24 -10.90 1.83
C THR A 155 1.99 -12.12 2.33
N ILE A 156 1.80 -13.27 1.68
CA ILE A 156 2.70 -14.41 1.80
C ILE A 156 3.18 -14.73 0.39
N LEU A 157 4.50 -14.61 0.16
CA LEU A 157 5.09 -14.88 -1.14
C LEU A 157 5.13 -16.40 -1.37
N LEU A 158 4.27 -16.91 -2.27
CA LEU A 158 4.30 -18.31 -2.69
C LEU A 158 5.44 -18.51 -3.71
N ASP A 159 5.47 -17.63 -4.70
CA ASP A 159 6.48 -17.51 -5.75
C ASP A 159 6.82 -16.04 -6.04
N PHE A 160 7.93 -15.80 -6.74
CA PHE A 160 8.41 -14.45 -7.00
C PHE A 160 9.24 -14.34 -8.28
N ASP A 161 8.79 -13.51 -9.23
CA ASP A 161 9.56 -13.12 -10.42
C ASP A 161 10.07 -11.68 -10.28
N ALA A 162 11.31 -11.55 -9.80
CA ALA A 162 11.95 -10.26 -9.57
C ALA A 162 12.10 -9.44 -10.87
N ASP A 163 12.40 -10.11 -12.00
CA ASP A 163 12.70 -9.43 -13.25
C ASP A 163 11.40 -8.87 -13.86
N ALA A 164 10.31 -9.65 -13.82
CA ALA A 164 8.99 -9.16 -14.18
C ALA A 164 8.55 -7.96 -13.33
N MET A 165 8.74 -8.03 -12.01
CA MET A 165 8.36 -6.95 -11.10
C MET A 165 9.14 -5.67 -11.33
N VAL A 166 10.46 -5.74 -11.55
CA VAL A 166 11.28 -4.56 -11.80
C VAL A 166 10.94 -3.93 -13.15
N SER A 167 10.58 -4.72 -14.16
CA SER A 167 10.29 -4.22 -15.50
C SER A 167 9.08 -3.28 -15.58
N VAL A 168 8.09 -3.47 -14.70
CA VAL A 168 6.86 -2.67 -14.65
C VAL A 168 7.01 -1.39 -13.83
N LEU A 169 8.13 -1.20 -13.13
CA LEU A 169 8.42 0.03 -12.39
C LEU A 169 9.13 1.04 -13.30
N ARG A 170 8.82 2.33 -13.12
CA ARG A 170 9.51 3.40 -13.82
C ARG A 170 10.84 3.68 -13.12
N LEU A 171 11.93 3.26 -13.76
CA LEU A 171 13.29 3.46 -13.28
C LEU A 171 14.08 4.32 -14.27
N SER A 172 14.94 5.19 -13.75
CA SER A 172 15.66 6.18 -14.56
C SER A 172 16.81 5.61 -15.40
N SER A 173 17.25 4.38 -15.14
CA SER A 173 18.29 3.71 -15.95
C SER A 173 18.24 2.18 -15.86
N GLU A 174 18.77 1.51 -16.89
CA GLU A 174 18.88 0.04 -16.93
C GLU A 174 19.77 -0.51 -15.81
N LYS A 175 20.86 0.20 -15.48
CA LYS A 175 21.75 -0.16 -14.37
C LYS A 175 21.01 -0.19 -13.01
N LEU A 176 20.05 0.71 -12.81
CA LEU A 176 19.20 0.71 -11.61
C LEU A 176 18.23 -0.48 -11.60
N LYS A 177 17.71 -0.88 -12.77
CA LYS A 177 16.89 -2.09 -12.89
C LYS A 177 17.67 -3.33 -12.47
N ASP A 178 18.85 -3.55 -13.05
CA ASP A 178 19.70 -4.71 -12.73
C ASP A 178 20.11 -4.76 -11.26
N LYS A 179 20.36 -3.59 -10.66
CA LYS A 179 20.65 -3.49 -9.23
C LYS A 179 19.42 -3.85 -8.41
N LEU A 180 18.25 -3.29 -8.73
CA LEU A 180 17.02 -3.54 -7.98
C LEU A 180 16.57 -5.01 -8.08
N ALA A 181 16.71 -5.63 -9.25
CA ALA A 181 16.38 -7.03 -9.46
C ALA A 181 17.29 -7.96 -8.62
N ARG A 182 18.59 -7.65 -8.56
CA ARG A 182 19.53 -8.36 -7.67
C ARG A 182 19.19 -8.15 -6.20
N ASP A 183 18.96 -6.90 -5.79
CA ASP A 183 18.57 -6.57 -4.42
C ASP A 183 17.28 -7.32 -4.01
N PHE A 184 16.31 -7.49 -4.92
CA PHE A 184 15.11 -8.28 -4.66
C PHE A 184 15.44 -9.75 -4.46
N LYS A 185 16.24 -10.36 -5.35
CA LYS A 185 16.65 -11.78 -5.26
C LYS A 185 17.44 -12.08 -3.99
N ASP A 186 18.20 -11.11 -3.49
CA ASP A 186 19.03 -11.24 -2.29
C ASP A 186 18.24 -11.00 -1.00
N ARG A 187 17.33 -10.02 -0.99
CA ARG A 187 16.61 -9.57 0.22
C ARG A 187 15.27 -10.27 0.42
N LEU A 188 14.72 -10.90 -0.61
CA LEU A 188 13.43 -11.59 -0.57
C LEU A 188 13.61 -13.11 -0.67
N THR A 189 12.63 -13.82 -0.11
CA THR A 189 12.43 -15.24 -0.32
C THR A 189 10.95 -15.57 -0.41
N TRP A 190 10.62 -16.78 -0.81
CA TRP A 190 9.24 -17.24 -1.04
C TRP A 190 9.13 -18.73 -0.72
N ILE A 191 7.91 -19.20 -0.50
CA ILE A 191 7.65 -20.55 0.00
C ILE A 191 8.29 -21.61 -0.91
N ASN A 192 8.02 -21.56 -2.21
CA ASN A 192 8.49 -22.59 -3.15
C ASN A 192 10.02 -22.57 -3.38
N LYS A 193 10.73 -21.53 -2.90
CA LYS A 193 12.22 -21.50 -2.86
C LYS A 193 12.79 -22.18 -1.62
N GLU A 194 12.06 -22.16 -0.51
CA GLU A 194 12.48 -22.76 0.77
C GLU A 194 12.06 -24.23 0.91
N LEU A 195 11.14 -24.71 0.06
CA LEU A 195 10.65 -26.09 0.08
C LEU A 195 11.37 -27.00 -0.92
N THR A 196 11.44 -28.29 -0.57
CA THR A 196 11.90 -29.35 -1.49
C THR A 196 10.82 -29.80 -2.47
N ARG A 197 9.55 -29.77 -2.05
CA ARG A 197 8.37 -29.99 -2.89
C ARG A 197 7.58 -28.69 -2.95
N PRO A 198 7.39 -28.09 -4.14
CA PRO A 198 6.55 -26.91 -4.26
C PRO A 198 5.09 -27.22 -3.91
N ILE A 199 4.40 -26.22 -3.40
CA ILE A 199 2.95 -26.24 -3.13
C ILE A 199 2.24 -25.25 -4.06
N ASP A 200 0.93 -25.41 -4.20
CA ASP A 200 0.09 -24.46 -4.92
C ASP A 200 -0.64 -23.49 -3.96
N MET A 201 -1.39 -22.57 -4.55
CA MET A 201 -2.15 -21.57 -3.81
C MET A 201 -3.28 -22.18 -2.97
N GLU A 202 -3.86 -23.30 -3.39
CA GLU A 202 -4.96 -23.95 -2.66
C GLU A 202 -4.44 -24.60 -1.37
N GLU A 203 -3.30 -25.29 -1.46
CA GLU A 203 -2.58 -25.83 -0.30
C GLU A 203 -2.16 -24.70 0.66
N LEU A 204 -1.65 -23.58 0.13
CA LEU A 204 -1.30 -22.41 0.94
C LEU A 204 -2.52 -21.81 1.65
N ILE A 205 -3.64 -21.60 0.95
CA ILE A 205 -4.89 -21.06 1.53
C ILE A 205 -5.35 -21.93 2.70
N LYS A 206 -5.36 -23.26 2.54
CA LYS A 206 -5.79 -24.18 3.58
C LYS A 206 -4.91 -24.07 4.84
N ILE A 207 -3.59 -24.11 4.65
CA ILE A 207 -2.63 -24.01 5.77
C ILE A 207 -2.73 -22.65 6.45
N SER A 208 -2.80 -21.56 5.67
CA SER A 208 -2.93 -20.21 6.21
C SER A 208 -4.24 -20.02 6.96
N ARG A 209 -5.36 -20.54 6.47
CA ARG A 209 -6.65 -20.45 7.17
C ARG A 209 -6.56 -21.02 8.59
N ASP A 210 -6.04 -22.24 8.73
CA ASP A 210 -5.92 -22.90 10.04
C ASP A 210 -4.94 -22.15 10.95
N SER A 211 -3.81 -21.69 10.40
CA SER A 211 -2.78 -20.97 11.16
C SER A 211 -3.24 -19.59 11.64
N PHE A 212 -4.02 -18.85 10.84
CA PHE A 212 -4.60 -17.59 11.28
C PHE A 212 -5.68 -17.80 12.35
N ALA A 213 -6.50 -18.85 12.25
CA ALA A 213 -7.49 -19.20 13.28
C ALA A 213 -6.80 -19.50 14.62
N GLU A 214 -5.71 -20.29 14.60
CA GLU A 214 -4.90 -20.59 15.78
C GLU A 214 -4.22 -19.34 16.36
N ALA A 215 -3.58 -18.52 15.52
CA ALA A 215 -2.88 -17.31 15.95
C ALA A 215 -3.82 -16.30 16.65
N LEU A 216 -5.03 -16.15 16.12
CA LEU A 216 -6.03 -15.23 16.64
C LEU A 216 -6.83 -15.83 17.81
N GLY A 217 -6.77 -17.15 18.03
CA GLY A 217 -7.60 -17.83 19.03
C GLY A 217 -9.10 -17.74 18.71
N ILE A 218 -9.44 -17.76 17.42
CA ILE A 218 -10.81 -17.57 16.90
C ILE A 218 -11.27 -18.75 16.06
N LYS A 219 -12.59 -18.85 15.87
CA LYS A 219 -13.19 -19.77 14.91
C LYS A 219 -13.48 -19.03 13.61
N LEU A 220 -13.01 -19.57 12.50
CA LEU A 220 -13.33 -19.07 11.17
C LEU A 220 -14.60 -19.75 10.64
N VAL A 221 -15.55 -18.94 10.19
CA VAL A 221 -16.82 -19.40 9.61
C VAL A 221 -16.86 -18.97 8.16
N ASP A 222 -16.99 -19.94 7.23
CA ASP A 222 -17.12 -19.64 5.81
C ASP A 222 -18.35 -18.75 5.56
N GLY A 223 -18.17 -17.73 4.72
CA GLY A 223 -19.26 -16.84 4.35
C GLY A 223 -19.09 -16.26 2.96
N ASN A 224 -20.03 -15.39 2.61
CA ASN A 224 -20.00 -14.57 1.40
C ASN A 224 -20.19 -13.11 1.79
N TYR A 225 -19.91 -12.18 0.89
CA TYR A 225 -20.28 -10.78 1.10
C TYR A 225 -21.78 -10.65 1.42
N ASN A 226 -22.12 -9.80 2.39
CA ASN A 226 -23.50 -9.45 2.68
C ASN A 226 -24.02 -8.40 1.68
N GLU A 227 -25.32 -8.09 1.69
CA GLU A 227 -25.91 -7.17 0.71
C GLU A 227 -25.36 -5.74 0.79
N PHE A 228 -25.03 -5.26 1.98
CA PHE A 228 -24.37 -3.95 2.16
C PHE A 228 -22.99 -3.95 1.51
N GLU A 229 -22.20 -5.00 1.74
CA GLU A 229 -20.86 -5.16 1.16
C GLU A 229 -20.93 -5.29 -0.36
N LYS A 230 -21.81 -6.14 -0.91
CA LYS A 230 -21.96 -6.28 -2.36
C LYS A 230 -22.30 -4.96 -3.04
N LYS A 231 -23.26 -4.21 -2.47
CA LYS A 231 -23.64 -2.88 -2.98
C LYS A 231 -22.46 -1.91 -2.92
N THR A 232 -21.77 -1.86 -1.79
CA THR A 232 -20.64 -0.95 -1.57
C THR A 232 -19.46 -1.31 -2.48
N ILE A 233 -19.15 -2.61 -2.66
CA ILE A 233 -18.14 -3.10 -3.58
C ILE A 233 -18.49 -2.71 -5.02
N HIS A 234 -19.75 -2.82 -5.42
CA HIS A 234 -20.17 -2.41 -6.76
C HIS A 234 -19.98 -0.90 -6.98
N GLU A 235 -20.43 -0.07 -6.05
CA GLU A 235 -20.29 1.38 -6.12
C GLU A 235 -18.82 1.83 -6.11
N LEU A 236 -18.01 1.26 -5.21
CA LEU A 236 -16.57 1.53 -5.13
C LEU A 236 -15.82 0.96 -6.33
N GLY A 237 -16.28 -0.14 -6.92
CA GLY A 237 -15.69 -0.73 -8.12
C GLY A 237 -15.66 0.25 -9.28
N LEU A 238 -16.66 1.12 -9.40
CA LEU A 238 -16.68 2.21 -10.39
C LEU A 238 -15.54 3.21 -10.16
N LYS A 239 -15.24 3.54 -8.90
CA LYS A 239 -14.09 4.37 -8.52
C LYS A 239 -12.77 3.65 -8.80
N TYR A 240 -12.59 2.42 -8.31
CA TYR A 240 -11.30 1.73 -8.41
C TYR A 240 -10.95 1.27 -9.83
N SER A 241 -11.91 1.26 -10.75
CA SER A 241 -11.68 1.05 -12.18
C SER A 241 -11.57 2.34 -12.99
N SER A 242 -11.82 3.51 -12.41
CA SER A 242 -11.86 4.76 -13.16
C SER A 242 -10.48 5.34 -13.43
N PRO A 243 -10.23 5.89 -14.64
CA PRO A 243 -9.03 6.66 -14.90
C PRO A 243 -8.87 7.86 -13.97
N GLU A 244 -10.00 8.44 -13.53
CA GLU A 244 -10.05 9.55 -12.59
C GLU A 244 -9.34 9.21 -11.27
N TRP A 245 -9.65 8.05 -10.72
CA TRP A 245 -9.02 7.58 -9.49
C TRP A 245 -7.59 7.09 -9.73
N ILE A 246 -7.38 6.25 -10.74
CA ILE A 246 -6.08 5.59 -10.94
C ILE A 246 -5.02 6.61 -11.38
N PHE A 247 -5.29 7.37 -12.45
CA PHE A 247 -4.31 8.25 -13.08
C PHE A 247 -4.49 9.71 -12.68
N ASN A 248 -5.73 10.20 -12.65
CA ASN A 248 -5.97 11.65 -12.63
C ASN A 248 -5.92 12.26 -11.23
N LEU A 249 -5.95 11.43 -10.18
CA LEU A 249 -5.90 11.90 -8.81
C LEU A 249 -4.64 12.70 -8.53
N ARG A 250 -3.50 12.27 -9.08
CA ARG A 250 -2.18 12.90 -8.92
C ARG A 250 -1.49 12.97 -10.28
N ARG A 251 -1.61 14.10 -10.97
CA ARG A 251 -1.01 14.31 -12.30
C ARG A 251 0.23 15.20 -12.20
N PRO A 252 1.38 14.79 -12.77
CA PRO A 252 2.53 15.67 -12.96
C PRO A 252 2.14 16.99 -13.62
N LEU A 253 2.77 18.09 -13.19
CA LEU A 253 2.57 19.41 -13.76
C LEU A 253 3.06 19.44 -15.22
N ILE A 254 2.44 20.30 -16.04
CA ILE A 254 2.78 20.49 -17.46
C ILE A 254 3.01 21.98 -17.77
N GLY A 255 3.87 22.25 -18.76
CA GLY A 255 4.25 23.59 -19.21
C GLY A 255 5.71 23.93 -18.90
N ASP A 256 6.04 25.21 -19.01
CA ASP A 256 7.38 25.74 -18.80
C ASP A 256 7.66 26.06 -17.32
N ASP A 257 8.94 26.21 -16.97
CA ASP A 257 9.46 26.54 -15.62
C ASP A 257 8.91 25.64 -14.49
N ILE A 258 8.88 24.33 -14.75
CA ILE A 258 8.63 23.31 -13.75
C ILE A 258 9.95 22.85 -13.15
N ARG A 259 10.06 23.03 -11.84
CA ARG A 259 11.21 22.61 -11.05
C ARG A 259 10.85 21.36 -10.28
N TYR A 260 11.82 20.47 -10.10
CA TYR A 260 11.61 19.16 -9.51
C TYR A 260 12.70 18.83 -8.49
N VAL A 261 12.26 18.39 -7.32
CA VAL A 261 13.13 17.87 -6.26
C VAL A 261 12.51 16.60 -5.70
N GLU A 262 13.33 15.60 -5.41
CA GLU A 262 12.91 14.43 -4.63
C GLU A 262 13.88 14.15 -3.49
N LYS A 263 13.34 13.74 -2.34
CA LYS A 263 14.13 13.50 -1.14
C LYS A 263 13.57 12.35 -0.33
N LYS A 264 14.46 11.41 0.05
CA LYS A 264 14.10 10.36 1.01
C LYS A 264 14.14 10.92 2.42
N LEU A 265 12.98 10.97 3.07
CA LEU A 265 12.78 11.34 4.47
C LEU A 265 12.51 10.08 5.31
N PRO A 266 12.59 10.14 6.65
CA PRO A 266 12.25 9.01 7.52
C PRO A 266 10.85 8.44 7.27
N GLY A 267 9.90 9.29 6.88
CA GLY A 267 8.52 8.95 6.58
C GLY A 267 8.23 8.44 5.17
N GLY A 268 9.20 8.54 4.26
CA GLY A 268 9.00 8.21 2.85
C GLY A 268 9.80 9.10 1.89
N LEU A 269 9.80 8.73 0.61
CA LEU A 269 10.22 9.56 -0.50
C LEU A 269 9.14 10.62 -0.74
N VAL A 270 9.55 11.88 -0.75
CA VAL A 270 8.72 13.02 -1.15
C VAL A 270 9.28 13.55 -2.46
N LYS A 271 8.41 13.75 -3.44
CA LYS A 271 8.67 14.30 -4.77
C LYS A 271 7.87 15.58 -4.91
N VAL A 272 8.53 16.71 -5.15
CA VAL A 272 7.92 18.02 -5.31
C VAL A 272 8.12 18.49 -6.73
N GLN A 273 7.04 18.91 -7.38
CA GLN A 273 7.08 19.72 -8.58
C GLN A 273 6.53 21.11 -8.25
N VAL A 274 7.24 22.16 -8.62
CA VAL A 274 6.76 23.54 -8.52
C VAL A 274 6.80 24.16 -9.91
N LYS A 275 5.65 24.66 -10.36
CA LYS A 275 5.57 25.49 -11.56
C LYS A 275 5.60 26.96 -11.13
N MET A 276 6.52 27.72 -11.71
CA MET A 276 6.70 29.13 -11.36
C MET A 276 5.99 30.05 -12.37
N ALA A 277 5.26 31.04 -11.87
CA ALA A 277 4.68 32.10 -12.69
C ALA A 277 5.68 33.26 -12.93
N SER A 278 6.60 33.46 -11.97
CA SER A 278 7.75 34.36 -12.08
C SER A 278 8.79 33.99 -11.03
N LYS A 279 9.92 34.71 -10.97
CA LYS A 279 11.03 34.44 -10.03
C LYS A 279 10.58 34.23 -8.57
N ASN A 280 9.57 34.97 -8.10
CA ASN A 280 9.11 34.94 -6.71
C ASN A 280 7.63 34.52 -6.55
N LEU A 281 6.98 34.05 -7.62
CA LEU A 281 5.54 33.71 -7.62
C LEU A 281 5.35 32.27 -8.09
N ILE A 282 4.71 31.46 -7.24
CA ILE A 282 4.39 30.06 -7.54
C ILE A 282 3.07 30.02 -8.31
N GLU A 283 3.01 29.31 -9.44
CA GLU A 283 1.75 29.04 -10.14
C GLU A 283 1.02 27.85 -9.51
N SER A 284 1.74 26.76 -9.24
CA SER A 284 1.18 25.53 -8.68
C SER A 284 2.26 24.64 -8.08
N VAL A 285 1.90 23.87 -7.05
CA VAL A 285 2.75 22.84 -6.43
C VAL A 285 2.08 21.48 -6.56
N LEU A 286 2.88 20.44 -6.81
CA LEU A 286 2.46 19.05 -6.71
C LEU A 286 3.44 18.28 -5.81
N ILE A 287 2.91 17.69 -4.74
CA ILE A 287 3.64 16.92 -3.72
C ILE A 287 3.19 15.46 -3.79
N THR A 288 4.05 14.59 -4.32
CA THR A 288 3.77 13.17 -4.52
C THR A 288 4.79 12.33 -3.77
N GLY A 289 4.53 11.04 -3.56
CA GLY A 289 5.48 10.20 -2.84
C GLY A 289 4.88 8.97 -2.20
N ASP A 290 5.73 8.23 -1.48
CA ASP A 290 5.38 6.99 -0.77
C ASP A 290 5.09 7.22 0.73
N PHE A 291 4.75 8.46 1.11
CA PHE A 291 4.54 8.85 2.50
C PHE A 291 3.13 8.54 3.01
N PHE A 292 2.93 8.74 4.33
CA PHE A 292 1.65 8.60 5.01
C PHE A 292 1.28 9.92 5.72
N ILE A 293 0.06 10.39 5.48
CA ILE A 293 -0.50 11.61 6.09
C ILE A 293 -1.97 11.41 6.45
N GLU A 294 -2.38 12.00 7.57
CA GLU A 294 -3.74 11.98 8.12
C GLU A 294 -4.22 13.44 8.35
N PRO A 295 -5.39 13.84 7.83
CA PRO A 295 -6.24 13.07 6.93
C PRO A 295 -5.56 12.87 5.55
N ARG A 296 -5.87 11.78 4.84
CA ARG A 296 -5.19 11.44 3.57
C ARG A 296 -5.27 12.53 2.50
N ASN A 297 -6.31 13.36 2.51
CA ASN A 297 -6.52 14.46 1.57
C ASN A 297 -5.86 15.78 2.02
N ALA A 298 -5.18 15.81 3.17
CA ALA A 298 -4.54 17.03 3.66
C ALA A 298 -3.55 17.65 2.67
N ILE A 299 -2.88 16.82 1.86
CA ILE A 299 -1.89 17.32 0.90
C ILE A 299 -2.51 18.23 -0.18
N TYR A 300 -3.77 17.99 -0.57
CA TYR A 300 -4.44 18.85 -1.55
C TYR A 300 -4.72 20.25 -0.98
N ASP A 301 -4.97 20.35 0.33
CA ASP A 301 -5.12 21.65 1.00
C ASP A 301 -3.82 22.44 0.98
N LEU A 302 -2.68 21.77 1.25
CA LEU A 302 -1.38 22.42 1.16
C LEU A 302 -1.10 22.91 -0.27
N GLU A 303 -1.33 22.07 -1.27
CA GLU A 303 -1.13 22.45 -2.68
C GLU A 303 -2.01 23.62 -3.09
N ALA A 304 -3.25 23.68 -2.59
CA ALA A 304 -4.15 24.79 -2.83
C ALA A 304 -3.67 26.09 -2.16
N ARG A 305 -3.16 26.01 -0.93
CA ARG A 305 -2.58 27.16 -0.20
C ARG A 305 -1.36 27.74 -0.90
N LEU A 306 -0.49 26.88 -1.44
CA LEU A 306 0.73 27.30 -2.13
C LEU A 306 0.49 27.73 -3.59
N LYS A 307 -0.72 27.53 -4.12
CA LYS A 307 -1.07 27.94 -5.47
C LYS A 307 -1.20 29.46 -5.53
N TRP A 308 -0.48 30.12 -6.44
CA TRP A 308 -0.43 31.58 -6.57
C TRP A 308 0.14 32.32 -5.35
N SER A 309 0.84 31.61 -4.45
CA SER A 309 1.52 32.24 -3.31
C SER A 309 2.90 32.77 -3.71
N ARG A 310 3.43 33.71 -2.90
CA ARG A 310 4.81 34.15 -3.07
C ARG A 310 5.75 33.16 -2.39
N VAL A 311 6.97 33.08 -2.91
CA VAL A 311 8.04 32.25 -2.30
C VAL A 311 8.30 32.66 -0.84
N GLU A 312 8.15 33.95 -0.51
CA GLU A 312 8.34 34.47 0.85
C GLU A 312 7.26 33.98 1.85
N ASP A 313 6.08 33.57 1.38
CA ASP A 313 4.97 33.11 2.22
C ASP A 313 4.99 31.59 2.48
N LEU A 314 5.89 30.85 1.82
CA LEU A 314 5.96 29.37 1.89
C LEU A 314 6.05 28.84 3.32
N GLU A 315 6.94 29.42 4.11
CA GLU A 315 7.22 28.95 5.47
C GLU A 315 5.99 29.05 6.37
N ASP A 316 5.31 30.21 6.33
CA ASP A 316 4.14 30.48 7.15
C ASP A 316 2.94 29.63 6.74
N GLU A 317 2.70 29.45 5.44
CA GLU A 317 1.63 28.57 4.95
C GLU A 317 1.86 27.11 5.34
N ILE A 318 3.08 26.58 5.18
CA ILE A 318 3.39 25.19 5.55
C ILE A 318 3.24 24.99 7.05
N LYS A 319 3.78 25.89 7.89
CA LYS A 319 3.66 25.80 9.34
C LYS A 319 2.20 25.87 9.80
N THR A 320 1.43 26.77 9.21
CA THR A 320 0.01 26.94 9.54
C THR A 320 -0.79 25.70 9.17
N TRP A 321 -0.57 25.15 7.97
CA TRP A 321 -1.19 23.91 7.52
C TRP A 321 -0.81 22.73 8.43
N PHE A 322 0.47 22.63 8.82
CA PHE A 322 0.98 21.50 9.61
C PHE A 322 0.30 21.35 10.98
N ASN A 323 -0.26 22.43 11.54
CA ASN A 323 -1.00 22.40 12.81
C ASN A 323 -2.25 21.51 12.78
N SER A 324 -2.76 21.18 11.60
CA SER A 324 -4.01 20.42 11.42
C SER A 324 -3.82 18.99 10.91
N VAL A 325 -2.56 18.56 10.71
CA VAL A 325 -2.24 17.30 10.01
C VAL A 325 -1.27 16.44 10.82
N LYS A 326 -1.30 15.13 10.57
CA LYS A 326 -0.30 14.21 11.10
C LYS A 326 0.39 13.52 9.93
N ALA A 327 1.68 13.80 9.73
CA ALA A 327 2.51 13.08 8.79
C ALA A 327 3.46 12.14 9.54
N ILE A 328 3.56 10.89 9.11
CA ILE A 328 4.45 9.91 9.75
C ILE A 328 5.87 10.14 9.24
N GLY A 329 6.79 10.56 10.12
CA GLY A 329 8.21 10.68 9.80
C GLY A 329 8.56 11.83 8.84
N ILE A 330 7.67 12.81 8.68
CA ILE A 330 7.88 14.05 7.93
C ILE A 330 7.53 15.21 8.86
N THR A 331 8.38 16.23 8.92
CA THR A 331 8.14 17.46 9.70
C THR A 331 7.80 18.65 8.80
N ALA A 332 7.29 19.73 9.39
CA ALA A 332 7.07 20.99 8.67
C ALA A 332 8.39 21.50 8.04
N ASP A 333 9.48 21.47 8.80
CA ASP A 333 10.80 21.91 8.33
C ASP A 333 11.32 21.06 7.17
N ASP A 334 11.03 19.77 7.14
CA ASP A 334 11.40 18.90 6.01
C ASP A 334 10.67 19.34 4.73
N LEU A 335 9.37 19.64 4.83
CA LEU A 335 8.56 20.12 3.71
C LEU A 335 8.98 21.52 3.25
N ILE A 336 9.28 22.42 4.18
CA ILE A 336 9.80 23.76 3.86
C ILE A 336 11.09 23.61 3.07
N LYS A 337 12.08 22.87 3.60
CA LYS A 337 13.39 22.71 2.94
C LYS A 337 13.28 22.13 1.55
N ILE A 338 12.45 21.10 1.33
CA ILE A 338 12.34 20.47 0.01
C ILE A 338 11.62 21.38 -1.00
N ILE A 339 10.61 22.16 -0.57
CA ILE A 339 9.91 23.10 -1.45
C ILE A 339 10.80 24.32 -1.72
N GLU A 340 11.51 24.84 -0.72
CA GLU A 340 12.52 25.90 -0.89
C GLU A 340 13.62 25.50 -1.87
N GLU A 341 14.09 24.24 -1.80
CA GLU A 341 15.05 23.70 -2.75
C GLU A 341 14.49 23.67 -4.18
N ALA A 342 13.18 23.41 -4.33
CA ALA A 342 12.51 23.39 -5.62
C ALA A 342 12.26 24.79 -6.20
N VAL A 343 12.08 25.83 -5.38
CA VAL A 343 11.81 27.22 -5.85
C VAL A 343 13.05 28.11 -5.96
N ARG A 344 14.23 27.60 -5.57
CA ARG A 344 15.52 28.20 -5.92
C ARG A 344 15.82 27.98 -7.40
#